data_AF-A0A533WFS8-F1
#
_entry.id   AF-A0A533WFS8-F1
#
_cell.length_a   1.000
_cell.length_b   1.000
_cell.length_c   1.000
_cell.angle_alpha   90.00
_cell.angle_beta   90.00
_cell.angle_gamma   90.00
#
_symmetry.space_group_name_H-M   'P 1'
#
loop_
_entity.id
_entity.type
_entity.pdbx_description
1 polymer ?
#
loop_
_entity_poly.entity_id
_entity_poly.type
_entity_poly.pdbx_seq_one_letter_code
_entity_poly.pdbx_strand_id
1 'polypeptide(L)'
;MQEGMYFRYKLQYFQVNDFQPFEIKILFLHKYLDGNWLTMFSVTDRGQTKSANVTLDRYYFTSIEVNPSSRLPDSYLRAFPDSIAWLAGFSYKGQPLSLSASQWGGGYPEQPKESFVAPRGKEIITAPAGTFNTTVVSWKLGQVRRIWVLV
;
A
#
# COMPACT_ATOMS: atom_id res chain seq x y z
N MET A 1 6.22 -8.24 -8.55
CA MET A 1 7.28 -7.21 -8.55
C MET A 1 8.48 -7.72 -9.34
N GLN A 2 9.21 -6.80 -9.96
CA GLN A 2 10.47 -7.05 -10.69
C GLN A 2 11.50 -5.99 -10.27
N GLU A 3 12.79 -6.28 -10.47
CA GLU A 3 13.85 -5.30 -10.25
C GLU A 3 13.68 -4.09 -11.20
N GLY A 4 14.05 -2.90 -10.72
CA GLY A 4 13.85 -1.64 -11.42
C GLY A 4 12.41 -1.10 -11.38
N MET A 5 11.47 -1.83 -10.77
CA MET A 5 10.10 -1.35 -10.60
C MET A 5 10.06 -0.13 -9.67
N TYR A 6 9.32 0.90 -10.09
CA TYR A 6 9.25 2.18 -9.40
C TYR A 6 7.81 2.56 -9.09
N PHE A 7 7.54 2.85 -7.82
CA PHE A 7 6.27 3.37 -7.35
C PHE A 7 6.42 4.81 -6.91
N ARG A 8 5.42 5.63 -7.23
CA ARG A 8 5.28 6.99 -6.73
C ARG A 8 3.82 7.23 -6.42
N TYR A 9 3.53 7.65 -5.19
CA TYR A 9 2.17 7.98 -4.80
C TYR A 9 2.16 9.03 -3.68
N LYS A 10 1.08 9.81 -3.64
CA LYS A 10 0.84 10.82 -2.62
C LYS A 10 -0.08 10.25 -1.56
N LEU A 11 0.30 10.37 -0.30
CA LEU A 11 -0.56 10.12 0.85
C LEU A 11 -1.08 11.44 1.40
N GLN A 12 -2.33 11.43 1.84
CA GLN A 12 -3.02 12.55 2.47
C GLN A 12 -4.08 11.99 3.43
N TYR A 13 -4.39 12.73 4.51
CA TYR A 13 -5.36 12.30 5.52
C TYR A 13 -5.04 10.93 6.13
N PHE A 14 -3.76 10.61 6.25
CA PHE A 14 -3.23 9.43 6.91
C PHE A 14 -2.67 9.82 8.27
N GLN A 15 -2.71 8.94 9.28
CA GLN A 15 -2.23 9.27 10.64
C GLN A 15 -0.68 9.25 10.73
N VAL A 16 -0.05 9.99 9.84
CA VAL A 16 1.38 10.25 9.72
C VAL A 16 1.50 11.72 9.31
N ASN A 17 2.52 12.42 9.81
CA ASN A 17 2.78 13.83 9.48
C ASN A 17 1.59 14.76 9.76
N ASP A 18 0.90 14.57 10.89
CA ASP A 18 -0.27 15.38 11.29
C ASP A 18 -1.34 15.50 10.19
N PHE A 19 -1.58 14.40 9.46
CA PHE A 19 -2.51 14.31 8.33
C PHE A 19 -2.13 15.18 7.11
N GLN A 20 -0.97 15.84 7.14
CA GLN A 20 -0.44 16.62 6.04
C GLN A 20 0.00 15.71 4.89
N PRO A 21 -0.17 16.17 3.64
CA PRO A 21 0.20 15.38 2.49
C PRO A 21 1.72 15.22 2.36
N PHE A 22 2.14 14.03 1.94
CA PHE A 22 3.54 13.73 1.59
C PHE A 22 3.59 12.72 0.44
N GLU A 23 4.74 12.64 -0.22
CA GLU A 23 4.96 11.72 -1.34
C GLU A 23 5.89 10.59 -0.93
N ILE A 24 5.52 9.36 -1.27
CA ILE A 24 6.37 8.18 -1.15
C ILE A 24 6.82 7.77 -2.56
N LYS A 25 8.11 7.46 -2.67
CA LYS A 25 8.72 6.80 -3.81
C LYS A 25 9.42 5.53 -3.35
N ILE A 26 9.25 4.44 -4.09
CA ILE A 26 9.88 3.15 -3.79
C ILE A 26 10.47 2.62 -5.09
N LEU A 27 11.79 2.42 -5.09
CA LEU A 27 12.49 1.74 -6.17
C LEU A 27 12.90 0.35 -5.69
N PHE A 28 12.47 -0.69 -6.40
CA PHE A 28 12.85 -2.07 -6.13
C PHE A 28 14.21 -2.36 -6.75
N LEU A 29 15.24 -2.51 -5.92
CA LEU A 29 16.63 -2.62 -6.36
C LEU A 29 17.01 -4.07 -6.65
N HIS A 30 16.76 -4.96 -5.71
CA HIS A 30 17.19 -6.35 -5.80
C HIS A 30 16.22 -7.29 -5.07
N LYS A 31 16.02 -8.49 -5.61
CA LYS A 31 15.29 -9.57 -4.92
C LYS A 31 16.27 -10.58 -4.33
N TYR A 32 16.27 -10.71 -3.01
CA TYR A 32 17.05 -11.71 -2.30
C TYR A 32 16.54 -13.15 -2.58
N LEU A 33 17.40 -14.13 -2.30
CA LEU A 33 17.11 -15.56 -2.51
C LEU A 33 15.93 -16.06 -1.68
N ASP A 34 15.75 -15.51 -0.47
CA ASP A 34 14.60 -15.79 0.39
C ASP A 34 13.29 -15.15 -0.13
N GLY A 35 13.39 -14.35 -1.18
CA GLY A 35 12.28 -13.66 -1.83
C GLY A 35 12.01 -12.25 -1.31
N ASN A 36 12.70 -11.81 -0.25
CA ASN A 36 12.61 -10.45 0.28
C ASN A 36 13.20 -9.44 -0.72
N TRP A 37 12.86 -8.17 -0.56
CA TRP A 37 13.24 -7.12 -1.51
C TRP A 37 14.11 -6.07 -0.86
N LEU A 38 15.27 -5.80 -1.45
CA LEU A 38 16.00 -4.56 -1.19
C LEU A 38 15.37 -3.44 -2.02
N THR A 39 15.03 -2.34 -1.34
CA THR A 39 14.39 -1.18 -1.96
C THR A 39 15.06 0.12 -1.52
N MET A 40 14.96 1.15 -2.36
CA MET A 40 15.22 2.54 -1.97
C MET A 40 13.88 3.23 -1.72
N PHE A 41 13.61 3.55 -0.46
CA PHE A 41 12.50 4.41 -0.07
C PHE A 41 12.94 5.87 -0.12
N SER A 42 12.11 6.73 -0.69
CA SER A 42 12.26 8.17 -0.58
C SER A 42 10.93 8.81 -0.21
N VAL A 43 10.98 9.71 0.77
CA VAL A 43 9.81 10.46 1.21
C VAL A 43 10.07 11.93 1.03
N THR A 44 9.19 12.59 0.29
CA THR A 44 9.20 14.04 0.13
C THR A 44 8.08 14.63 0.98
N ASP A 45 8.45 15.41 1.99
CA ASP A 45 7.56 16.10 2.92
C ASP A 45 8.00 17.58 3.03
N ARG A 46 7.06 18.51 2.82
CA ARG A 46 7.31 19.97 2.80
C ARG A 46 8.53 20.37 1.95
N GLY A 47 8.71 19.71 0.80
CA GLY A 47 9.82 19.96 -0.13
C GLY A 47 11.15 19.31 0.26
N GLN A 48 11.27 18.73 1.45
CA GLN A 48 12.46 18.01 1.87
C GLN A 48 12.34 16.52 1.55
N THR A 49 13.38 15.95 0.96
CA THR A 49 13.42 14.52 0.65
C THR A 49 14.38 13.79 1.58
N LYS A 50 13.91 12.71 2.19
CA LYS A 50 14.71 11.77 2.98
C LYS A 50 14.62 10.40 2.35
N SER A 51 15.73 9.66 2.34
CA SER A 51 15.78 8.34 1.71
C SER A 51 16.47 7.31 2.59
N ALA A 52 16.10 6.05 2.39
CA ALA A 52 16.65 4.91 3.10
C ALA A 52 16.67 3.68 2.19
N ASN A 53 17.70 2.86 2.34
CA ASN A 53 17.62 1.48 1.88
C ASN A 53 16.81 0.68 2.90
N VAL A 54 15.80 -0.03 2.41
CA VAL A 54 14.84 -0.78 3.23
C VAL A 54 14.71 -2.17 2.65
N THR A 55 14.88 -3.19 3.48
CA THR A 55 14.51 -4.56 3.16
C THR A 55 13.03 -4.76 3.48
N LEU A 56 12.26 -5.16 2.49
CA LEU A 56 10.83 -5.46 2.60
C LEU A 56 10.60 -6.97 2.58
N ASP A 57 9.65 -7.44 3.41
CA ASP A 57 9.23 -8.83 3.41
C ASP A 57 8.56 -9.22 2.08
N ARG A 58 8.72 -10.48 1.68
CA ARG A 58 8.25 -11.00 0.39
C ARG A 58 6.72 -11.08 0.22
N TYR A 59 5.94 -11.05 1.30
CA TYR A 59 4.51 -11.29 1.30
C TYR A 59 3.71 -10.00 1.43
N TYR A 60 4.04 -9.18 2.42
CA TYR A 60 3.27 -7.99 2.79
C TYR A 60 4.03 -6.69 2.56
N PHE A 61 5.27 -6.77 2.08
CA PHE A 61 6.16 -5.65 1.88
C PHE A 61 6.27 -4.73 3.10
N THR A 62 6.21 -5.32 4.29
CA THR A 62 6.52 -4.67 5.55
C THR A 62 8.04 -4.53 5.68
N SER A 63 8.49 -3.43 6.28
CA SER A 63 9.92 -3.20 6.50
C SER A 63 10.44 -4.17 7.58
N ILE A 64 11.40 -5.02 7.22
CA ILE A 64 12.07 -5.94 8.16
C ILE A 64 13.46 -5.43 8.56
N GLU A 65 14.11 -4.66 7.70
CA GLU A 65 15.39 -4.03 8.00
C GLU A 65 15.46 -2.66 7.33
N VAL A 66 16.09 -1.71 8.01
CA VAL A 66 16.34 -0.36 7.51
C VAL A 66 17.81 -0.08 7.75
N ASN A 67 18.51 0.49 6.76
CA ASN A 67 19.90 0.89 6.96
C ASN A 67 20.02 1.77 8.23
N PRO A 68 20.89 1.40 9.21
CA PRO A 68 21.04 2.13 10.48
C PRO A 68 21.39 3.62 10.33
N SER A 69 22.00 4.03 9.21
CA SER A 69 22.31 5.45 8.95
C SER A 69 21.11 6.24 8.41
N SER A 70 19.96 5.60 8.22
CA SER A 70 18.74 6.24 7.72
C SER A 70 18.26 7.33 8.68
N ARG A 71 17.93 8.49 8.11
CA ARG A 71 17.23 9.58 8.81
C ARG A 71 15.73 9.59 8.54
N LEU A 72 15.22 8.54 7.87
CA LEU A 72 13.81 8.42 7.53
C LEU A 72 13.05 7.94 8.78
N PRO A 73 12.12 8.74 9.34
CA PRO A 73 11.34 8.32 10.50
C PRO A 73 10.51 7.05 10.25
N ASP A 74 10.46 6.16 11.24
CA ASP A 74 9.69 4.90 11.15
C ASP A 74 8.20 5.10 10.82
N SER A 75 7.62 6.23 11.22
CA SER A 75 6.23 6.56 10.88
C SER A 75 5.99 6.61 9.37
N TYR A 76 6.97 7.08 8.60
CA TYR A 76 6.88 7.09 7.15
C TYR A 76 7.10 5.72 6.53
N LEU A 77 7.95 4.89 7.14
CA LEU A 77 8.16 3.51 6.71
C LEU A 77 6.89 2.67 6.91
N ARG A 78 6.19 2.85 8.04
CA ARG A 78 4.90 2.20 8.31
C ARG A 78 3.76 2.69 7.41
N ALA A 79 3.85 3.92 6.90
CA ALA A 79 2.80 4.48 6.03
C ALA A 79 2.59 3.66 4.75
N PHE A 80 3.61 2.98 4.21
CA PHE A 80 3.46 2.14 3.03
C PHE A 80 2.65 0.84 3.28
N PRO A 81 3.04 -0.03 4.22
CA PRO A 81 2.26 -1.22 4.54
C PRO A 81 0.84 -0.90 5.00
N ASP A 82 0.67 0.18 5.78
CA ASP A 82 -0.63 0.55 6.32
C ASP A 82 -1.56 1.25 5.30
N SER A 83 -1.05 1.65 4.13
CA SER A 83 -1.85 2.31 3.09
C SER A 83 -2.23 1.39 1.94
N ILE A 84 -1.24 0.81 1.27
CA ILE A 84 -1.45 0.09 0.01
C ILE A 84 -0.76 -1.27 -0.04
N ALA A 85 0.29 -1.51 0.75
CA ALA A 85 1.07 -2.74 0.58
C ALA A 85 0.29 -4.00 0.99
N TRP A 86 -0.71 -3.88 1.89
CA TRP A 86 -1.62 -4.98 2.22
C TRP A 86 -2.35 -5.58 1.00
N LEU A 87 -2.54 -4.81 -0.08
CA LEU A 87 -3.10 -5.32 -1.35
C LEU A 87 -2.21 -6.40 -2.00
N ALA A 88 -0.92 -6.43 -1.66
CA ALA A 88 0.01 -7.46 -2.12
C ALA A 88 -0.44 -8.88 -1.74
N GLY A 89 -1.08 -9.04 -0.57
CA GLY A 89 -1.57 -10.35 -0.13
C GLY A 89 -2.55 -10.98 -1.12
N PHE A 90 -3.32 -10.17 -1.85
CA PHE A 90 -4.30 -10.65 -2.85
C PHE A 90 -3.68 -10.96 -4.22
N SER A 91 -2.47 -10.47 -4.49
CA SER A 91 -1.76 -10.67 -5.76
C SER A 91 -0.55 -11.60 -5.65
N TYR A 92 -0.21 -12.05 -4.44
CA TYR A 92 0.91 -12.94 -4.19
C TYR A 92 0.67 -14.34 -4.79
N LYS A 93 1.51 -14.74 -5.74
CA LYS A 93 1.34 -16.00 -6.50
C LYS A 93 1.38 -17.28 -5.67
N GLY A 94 2.14 -17.30 -4.57
CA GLY A 94 2.32 -18.54 -3.79
C GLY A 94 1.10 -18.91 -2.95
N GLN A 95 0.37 -17.92 -2.46
CA GLN A 95 -0.84 -18.09 -1.64
C GLN A 95 -1.65 -16.79 -1.65
N PRO A 96 -2.39 -16.50 -2.73
CA PRO A 96 -3.16 -15.26 -2.81
C PRO A 96 -4.32 -15.30 -1.83
N LEU A 97 -4.56 -14.19 -1.13
CA LEU A 97 -5.80 -13.96 -0.41
C LEU A 97 -6.98 -13.94 -1.40
N SER A 98 -8.13 -14.45 -0.97
CA SER A 98 -9.29 -14.51 -1.85
C SER A 98 -9.85 -13.12 -2.12
N LEU A 99 -9.97 -12.76 -3.40
CA LEU A 99 -10.69 -11.56 -3.83
C LEU A 99 -12.19 -11.62 -3.51
N SER A 100 -12.75 -12.80 -3.24
CA SER A 100 -14.14 -12.98 -2.81
C SER A 100 -14.32 -12.99 -1.29
N ALA A 101 -13.24 -12.79 -0.52
CA ALA A 101 -13.33 -12.71 0.93
C ALA A 101 -14.29 -11.57 1.34
N SER A 102 -15.15 -11.85 2.32
CA SER A 102 -16.15 -10.89 2.84
C SER A 102 -15.51 -9.70 3.56
N GLN A 103 -14.22 -9.81 3.91
CA GLN A 103 -13.40 -8.78 4.52
C GLN A 103 -11.94 -8.98 4.09
N TRP A 104 -11.31 -7.90 3.65
CA TRP A 104 -9.91 -7.84 3.24
C TRP A 104 -9.00 -7.24 4.32
N GLY A 105 -9.57 -6.45 5.24
CA GLY A 105 -8.86 -5.85 6.37
C GLY A 105 -9.68 -4.78 7.08
N GLY A 106 -9.14 -4.22 8.15
CA GLY A 106 -9.73 -3.12 8.92
C GLY A 106 -10.97 -3.51 9.74
N GLY A 107 -11.11 -2.86 10.90
CA GLY A 107 -12.23 -3.04 11.83
C GLY A 107 -11.87 -3.90 13.03
N TYR A 108 -11.95 -3.30 14.22
CA TYR A 108 -12.12 -4.09 15.44
C TYR A 108 -13.46 -4.83 15.36
N PRO A 109 -13.63 -5.99 16.02
CA PRO A 109 -14.87 -6.77 15.99
C PRO A 109 -16.13 -5.95 16.29
N GLU A 110 -15.99 -4.85 17.03
CA GLU A 110 -17.06 -3.95 17.46
C GLU A 110 -17.42 -2.84 16.44
N GLN A 111 -16.66 -2.69 15.35
CA GLN A 111 -16.93 -1.69 14.32
C GLN A 111 -18.08 -2.13 13.40
N PRO A 112 -18.89 -1.20 12.88
CA PRO A 112 -19.90 -1.51 11.87
C PRO A 112 -19.30 -2.22 10.65
N LYS A 113 -20.05 -3.16 10.04
CA LYS A 113 -19.60 -3.88 8.84
C LYS A 113 -19.20 -2.97 7.67
N GLU A 114 -19.76 -1.75 7.61
CA GLU A 114 -19.40 -0.72 6.61
C GLU A 114 -17.96 -0.21 6.77
N SER A 115 -17.40 -0.30 7.98
CA SER A 115 -16.02 0.09 8.28
C SER A 115 -14.99 -0.92 7.78
N PHE A 116 -15.41 -2.15 7.46
CA PHE A 116 -14.52 -3.19 6.95
C PHE A 116 -14.17 -2.92 5.49
N VAL A 117 -12.87 -3.04 5.17
CA VAL A 117 -12.38 -3.02 3.79
C VAL A 117 -12.84 -4.30 3.14
N ALA A 118 -13.76 -4.20 2.18
CA ALA A 118 -14.35 -5.37 1.53
C ALA A 118 -14.78 -5.06 0.09
N PRO A 119 -14.84 -6.09 -0.79
CA PRO A 119 -15.51 -5.98 -2.07
C PRO A 119 -16.99 -5.65 -1.88
N ARG A 120 -17.50 -4.62 -2.57
CA ARG A 120 -18.91 -4.21 -2.50
C ARG A 120 -19.65 -4.32 -3.84
N GLY A 121 -19.00 -4.80 -4.89
CA GLY A 121 -19.63 -5.05 -6.18
C GLY A 121 -18.70 -4.81 -7.36
N LYS A 122 -19.31 -4.54 -8.52
CA LYS A 122 -18.64 -4.18 -9.76
C LYS A 122 -18.98 -2.75 -10.13
N GLU A 123 -17.99 -2.02 -10.66
CA GLU A 123 -18.17 -0.67 -11.17
C GLU A 123 -17.35 -0.49 -12.45
N ILE A 124 -17.94 0.13 -13.46
CA ILE A 124 -17.24 0.49 -14.69
C ILE A 124 -16.62 1.86 -14.49
N ILE A 125 -15.29 1.94 -14.58
CA ILE A 125 -14.56 3.20 -14.48
C ILE A 125 -13.87 3.54 -15.79
N THR A 126 -13.85 4.83 -16.12
CA THR A 126 -13.10 5.35 -17.27
C THR A 126 -11.92 6.15 -16.76
N ALA A 127 -10.73 5.79 -17.22
CA ALA A 127 -9.48 6.50 -16.99
C ALA A 127 -8.84 6.84 -18.36
N PRO A 128 -7.80 7.69 -18.42
CA PRO A 128 -7.13 8.00 -19.69
C PRO A 128 -6.64 6.76 -20.46
N ALA A 129 -6.38 5.65 -19.77
CA ALA A 129 -5.95 4.39 -20.36
C ALA A 129 -7.09 3.53 -20.95
N GLY A 130 -8.36 3.90 -20.72
CA GLY A 130 -9.52 3.16 -21.23
C GLY A 130 -10.65 3.01 -20.21
N THR A 131 -11.60 2.14 -20.54
CA THR A 131 -12.74 1.80 -19.69
C THR A 131 -12.59 0.39 -19.14
N PHE A 132 -12.78 0.24 -17.83
CA PHE A 132 -12.47 -0.98 -17.10
C PHE A 132 -13.68 -1.43 -16.28
N ASN A 133 -14.08 -2.69 -16.41
CA ASN A 133 -15.03 -3.34 -15.50
C ASN A 133 -14.27 -3.84 -14.27
N THR A 134 -14.41 -3.14 -13.15
CA THR A 134 -13.59 -3.34 -11.96
C THR A 134 -14.40 -3.87 -10.79
N THR A 135 -13.75 -4.59 -9.88
CA THR A 135 -14.30 -4.84 -8.54
C THR A 135 -14.09 -3.60 -7.68
N VAL A 136 -15.17 -3.06 -7.10
CA VAL A 136 -15.05 -1.95 -6.14
C VAL A 136 -14.83 -2.51 -4.74
N VAL A 137 -13.74 -2.09 -4.12
CA VAL A 137 -13.40 -2.34 -2.72
C VAL A 137 -13.69 -1.05 -1.96
N SER A 138 -14.50 -1.10 -0.91
CA SER A 138 -14.85 0.11 -0.15
C SER A 138 -14.96 -0.12 1.35
N TRP A 139 -14.77 0.98 2.09
CA TRP A 139 -14.91 1.06 3.53
C TRP A 139 -15.33 2.47 3.95
N LYS A 140 -15.94 2.60 5.13
CA LYS A 140 -16.43 3.88 5.67
C LYS A 140 -15.68 4.23 6.95
N LEU A 141 -14.97 5.36 6.92
CA LEU A 141 -14.34 5.98 8.09
C LEU A 141 -14.67 7.48 8.04
N GLY A 142 -15.82 7.84 8.61
CA GLY A 142 -16.47 9.14 8.38
C GLY A 142 -17.07 9.23 6.97
N GLN A 143 -16.21 9.20 5.95
CA GLN A 143 -16.60 9.15 4.53
C GLN A 143 -16.36 7.76 3.92
N VAL A 144 -17.07 7.48 2.82
CA VAL A 144 -16.89 6.26 2.02
C VAL A 144 -15.65 6.41 1.15
N ARG A 145 -14.72 5.46 1.30
CA ARG A 145 -13.49 5.35 0.51
C ARG A 145 -13.62 4.18 -0.45
N ARG A 146 -13.05 4.31 -1.66
CA ARG A 146 -13.16 3.30 -2.73
C ARG A 146 -11.81 3.06 -3.40
N ILE A 147 -11.56 1.82 -3.76
CA ILE A 147 -10.49 1.37 -4.65
C ILE A 147 -11.14 0.52 -5.73
N TRP A 148 -10.76 0.73 -6.99
CA TRP A 148 -11.21 -0.06 -8.13
C TRP A 148 -10.11 -1.03 -8.56
N VAL A 149 -10.39 -2.32 -8.48
CA VAL A 149 -9.45 -3.39 -8.79
C VAL A 149 -9.85 -4.04 -10.11
N LEU A 150 -8.97 -3.97 -11.11
CA LEU A 150 -9.09 -4.73 -12.34
C LEU A 150 -8.61 -6.16 -12.08
N VAL A 151 -9.43 -7.15 -12.45
CA VAL A 151 -9.15 -8.59 -12.31
C VAL A 151 -9.14 -9.23 -13.69
#